data_AF-A0A158DP56-F1
#
_entry.id   AF-A0A158DP56-F1
#
_cell.length_a   1.000
_cell.length_b   1.000
_cell.length_c   1.000
_cell.angle_alpha   90.00
_cell.angle_beta   90.00
_cell.angle_gamma   90.00
#
_symmetry.space_group_name_H-M   'P 1'
#
loop_
_entity.id
_entity.type
_entity.pdbx_description
1 polymer ?
#
loop_
_entity_poly.entity_id
_entity_poly.type
_entity_poly.pdbx_seq_one_letter_code
_entity_poly.pdbx_strand_id
1 'polypeptide(L)'
;MKIVSSGQKFHCSNQIEQRLPFASPGRALNNIARLQTQIDAGGLRSTLYPQARFALIRLMTRAKISQRDNARYRLSWSPDQNAGPTLSVQLRAESGAGPLDILTSRNFTSPARICETKSFVDRSAGPNPPLLPPGAFIAARKAGVPLPGDE
;
A
#
# COMPACT_ATOMS: atom_id res chain seq x y z
N MET A 1 22.99 20.55 1.44
CA MET A 1 22.12 19.50 0.85
C MET A 1 20.99 20.15 0.04
N LYS A 2 20.62 19.56 -1.10
CA LYS A 2 19.50 20.04 -1.93
C LYS A 2 18.56 18.90 -2.27
N ILE A 3 17.27 19.11 -2.03
CA ILE A 3 16.19 18.24 -2.50
C ILE A 3 15.41 18.99 -3.57
N VAL A 4 15.23 18.38 -4.72
CA VAL A 4 14.35 18.91 -5.77
C VAL A 4 13.23 17.92 -5.95
N SER A 5 11.97 18.37 -5.97
CA SER A 5 10.83 17.53 -6.32
C SER A 5 9.79 18.34 -7.08
N SER A 6 9.40 17.88 -8.27
CA SER A 6 8.29 18.46 -9.06
C SER A 6 8.36 20.00 -9.18
N GLY A 7 9.54 20.52 -9.54
CA GLY A 7 9.80 21.96 -9.66
C GLY A 7 10.10 22.70 -8.34
N GLN A 8 9.70 22.16 -7.19
CA GLN A 8 10.01 22.72 -5.88
C GLN A 8 11.44 22.37 -5.48
N LYS A 9 12.21 23.36 -5.00
CA LYS A 9 13.60 23.22 -4.57
C LYS A 9 13.69 23.52 -3.09
N PHE A 10 14.21 22.58 -2.34
CA PHE A 10 14.54 22.72 -0.93
C PHE A 10 16.06 22.72 -0.79
N HIS A 11 16.60 23.78 -0.19
CA HIS A 11 18.03 23.94 0.00
C HIS A 11 18.35 24.11 1.49
N CYS A 12 19.08 23.15 2.04
CA CYS A 12 19.68 23.26 3.35
C CYS A 12 21.17 23.58 3.15
N SER A 13 21.53 24.84 3.38
CA SER A 13 22.90 25.22 3.71
C SER A 13 22.96 25.35 5.23
N ASN A 14 24.02 24.83 5.84
CA ASN A 14 24.16 24.47 7.26
C ASN A 14 24.01 25.61 8.30
N GLN A 15 23.40 26.74 7.93
CA GLN A 15 23.24 27.92 8.76
C GLN A 15 21.79 28.36 8.98
N ILE A 16 20.80 27.89 8.18
CA ILE A 16 19.39 28.27 8.36
C ILE A 16 18.47 27.10 8.05
N GLU A 17 17.69 26.66 9.05
CA GLU A 17 16.61 25.70 8.85
C GLU A 17 15.44 26.38 8.14
N GLN A 18 15.11 25.92 6.92
CA GLN A 18 13.93 26.38 6.19
C GLN A 18 12.83 25.34 6.28
N ARG A 19 11.58 25.78 6.45
CA ARG A 19 10.40 24.92 6.33
C ARG A 19 9.67 25.28 5.06
N LEU A 20 9.48 24.30 4.18
CA LEU A 20 8.73 24.48 2.94
C LEU A 20 7.51 23.54 2.95
N PRO A 21 6.28 24.04 2.74
CA PRO A 21 5.14 23.17 2.50
C PRO A 21 5.37 22.39 1.21
N PHE A 22 5.06 21.11 1.22
CA PHE A 22 5.24 20.23 0.07
C PHE A 22 3.97 19.43 -0.19
N ALA A 23 3.53 19.37 -1.45
CA ALA A 23 2.36 18.62 -1.88
C ALA A 23 2.74 17.47 -2.82
N SER A 24 2.24 16.27 -2.53
CA SER A 24 2.40 15.08 -3.38
C SER A 24 1.03 14.55 -3.82
N PRO A 25 0.86 14.14 -5.09
CA PRO A 25 1.77 14.34 -6.22
C PRO A 25 1.86 15.84 -6.60
N GLY A 26 3.03 16.28 -7.08
CA GLY A 26 3.23 17.66 -7.49
C GLY A 26 2.45 18.02 -8.76
N ARG A 27 2.29 19.32 -9.03
CA ARG A 27 1.60 19.83 -10.23
C ARG A 27 2.51 20.02 -11.45
N ALA A 28 3.83 19.84 -11.30
CA ALA A 28 4.77 20.05 -12.39
C ALA A 28 4.77 18.92 -13.43
N LEU A 29 4.98 19.28 -14.69
CA LEU A 29 5.12 18.33 -15.81
C LEU A 29 6.32 17.40 -15.62
N ASN A 30 7.42 17.92 -15.07
CA ASN A 30 8.62 17.16 -14.74
C ASN A 30 8.57 16.63 -13.30
N ASN A 31 7.95 15.47 -13.11
CA ASN A 31 7.91 14.77 -11.83
C ASN A 31 9.24 14.04 -11.57
N ILE A 32 10.30 14.79 -11.29
CA ILE A 32 11.60 14.25 -10.86
C ILE A 32 11.76 14.50 -9.36
N ALA A 33 12.48 13.62 -8.67
CA ALA A 33 12.99 13.91 -7.34
C ALA A 33 14.51 13.69 -7.32
N ARG A 34 15.26 14.64 -6.77
CA ARG A 34 16.73 14.60 -6.73
C ARG A 34 17.23 14.95 -5.35
N LEU A 35 18.08 14.10 -4.80
CA LEU A 35 18.87 14.38 -3.59
C LEU A 35 20.31 14.65 -4.01
N GLN A 36 20.81 15.83 -3.68
CA GLN A 36 22.18 16.25 -3.98
C GLN A 36 22.92 16.65 -2.70
N THR A 37 24.18 16.25 -2.65
CA THR A 37 25.12 16.56 -1.58
C THR A 37 26.28 17.33 -2.15
N GLN A 38 26.74 18.32 -1.40
CA GLN A 38 28.00 18.96 -1.68
C GLN A 38 28.84 18.79 -0.43
N ILE A 39 30.04 18.25 -0.61
CA ILE A 39 31.06 18.11 0.43
C ILE A 39 32.23 19.01 0.06
N ASP A 40 32.85 19.65 1.04
CA ASP A 40 33.88 20.68 0.82
C ASP A 40 35.05 20.17 -0.04
N ALA A 41 35.39 18.89 0.08
CA ALA A 41 36.51 18.27 -0.63
C ALA A 41 36.13 17.55 -1.95
N GLY A 42 34.86 17.52 -2.38
CA GLY A 42 34.41 16.55 -3.40
C GLY A 42 33.37 17.03 -4.42
N GLY A 43 33.08 18.34 -4.47
CA GLY A 43 32.14 18.91 -5.42
C GLY A 43 30.68 18.46 -5.22
N LEU A 44 29.80 18.82 -6.17
CA LEU A 44 28.39 18.45 -6.14
C LEU A 44 28.19 17.00 -6.60
N ARG A 45 27.73 16.13 -5.72
CA ARG A 45 27.34 14.75 -6.03
C ARG A 45 25.83 14.61 -5.99
N SER A 46 25.24 14.10 -7.08
CA SER A 46 23.83 13.66 -7.06
C SER A 46 23.82 12.19 -6.66
N THR A 47 23.14 11.86 -5.57
CA THR A 47 23.24 10.53 -4.98
C THR A 47 22.01 9.68 -5.22
N LEU A 48 20.83 10.29 -5.27
CA LEU A 48 19.57 9.60 -5.60
C LEU A 48 18.77 10.43 -6.60
N TYR A 49 18.34 9.78 -7.70
CA TYR A 49 17.58 10.42 -8.77
C TYR A 49 16.42 9.56 -9.30
N PRO A 50 15.39 9.28 -8.47
CA PRO A 50 14.16 8.69 -8.98
C PRO A 50 13.41 9.63 -9.94
N GLN A 51 12.80 9.05 -10.96
CA GLN A 51 12.03 9.75 -11.99
C GLN A 51 10.55 9.30 -11.96
N ALA A 52 9.71 9.98 -12.74
CA ALA A 52 8.26 9.79 -12.89
C ALA A 52 7.40 10.31 -11.71
N ARG A 53 6.06 10.31 -11.89
CA ARG A 53 5.05 10.92 -10.99
C ARG A 53 5.21 10.61 -9.50
N PHE A 54 5.78 9.44 -9.17
CA PHE A 54 6.01 8.97 -7.79
C PHE A 54 7.47 9.08 -7.34
N ALA A 55 8.30 9.90 -8.01
CA ALA A 55 9.72 10.02 -7.71
C ALA A 55 10.00 10.35 -6.25
N LEU A 56 9.20 11.22 -5.62
CA LEU A 56 9.38 11.54 -4.21
C LEU A 56 9.07 10.35 -3.31
N ILE A 57 7.96 9.64 -3.55
CA ILE A 57 7.62 8.42 -2.80
C ILE A 57 8.78 7.41 -2.91
N ARG A 58 9.34 7.24 -4.10
CA ARG A 58 10.52 6.39 -4.34
C ARG A 58 11.79 6.89 -3.63
N LEU A 59 11.96 8.20 -3.47
CA LEU A 59 13.05 8.76 -2.68
C LEU A 59 12.88 8.46 -1.19
N MET A 60 11.68 8.65 -0.65
CA MET A 60 11.34 8.36 0.75
C MET A 60 11.40 6.86 1.07
N THR A 61 11.06 6.01 0.09
CA THR A 61 11.19 4.55 0.16
C THR A 61 12.62 4.10 0.51
N ARG A 62 13.64 4.85 0.07
CA ARG A 62 15.07 4.58 0.31
C ARG A 62 15.60 5.24 1.59
N ALA A 63 14.76 5.97 2.33
CA ALA A 63 15.15 6.59 3.58
C ALA A 63 14.96 5.61 4.75
N LYS A 64 15.86 5.69 5.73
CA LYS A 64 15.54 5.23 7.09
C LYS A 64 14.60 6.24 7.72
N ILE A 65 13.42 5.80 8.14
CA ILE A 65 12.38 6.64 8.74
C ILE A 65 12.36 6.39 10.24
N SER A 66 12.44 7.46 11.04
CA SER A 66 12.25 7.40 12.49
C SER A 66 11.23 8.45 12.92
N GLN A 67 10.18 8.01 13.61
CA GLN A 67 9.19 8.93 14.17
C GLN A 67 9.77 9.64 15.40
N ARG A 68 9.53 10.94 15.52
CA ARG A 68 9.99 11.78 16.64
C ARG A 68 8.83 12.17 17.56
N ASP A 69 7.69 12.48 16.96
CA ASP A 69 6.43 12.72 17.65
C ASP A 69 5.26 12.35 16.70
N ASN A 70 4.02 12.66 17.09
CA ASN A 70 2.82 12.30 16.32
C ASN A 70 2.78 12.89 14.89
N ALA A 71 3.49 13.98 14.60
CA ALA A 71 3.48 14.64 13.30
C ALA A 71 4.87 14.78 12.67
N ARG A 72 5.95 14.54 13.42
CA ARG A 72 7.33 14.75 12.96
C ARG A 72 8.07 13.45 12.76
N TYR A 73 8.70 13.34 11.60
CA TYR A 73 9.48 12.20 11.16
C TYR A 73 10.87 12.67 10.73
N ARG A 74 11.90 11.90 11.07
CA ARG A 74 13.25 12.09 10.55
C ARG A 74 13.49 11.06 9.45
N LEU A 75 13.81 11.55 8.26
CA LEU A 75 14.20 10.76 7.10
C LEU A 75 15.71 10.87 6.95
N SER A 76 16.39 9.72 6.87
CA SER A 76 17.85 9.66 6.70
C SER A 76 18.25 8.79 5.52
N TRP A 77 19.17 9.29 4.68
CA TRP A 77 19.72 8.56 3.53
C TRP A 77 21.23 8.38 3.69
N SER A 78 21.70 7.16 3.41
CA SER A 78 23.13 6.81 3.37
C SER A 78 23.51 6.49 1.92
N PRO A 79 23.84 7.50 1.11
CA PRO A 79 23.98 7.35 -0.34
C PRO A 79 25.09 6.40 -0.79
N ASP A 80 26.20 6.34 -0.04
CA ASP A 80 27.37 5.51 -0.37
C ASP A 80 27.47 4.25 0.53
N GLN A 81 26.34 3.65 0.92
CA GLN A 81 26.28 2.40 1.70
C GLN A 81 27.32 2.32 2.85
N ASN A 82 27.40 3.39 3.66
CA ASN A 82 28.30 3.63 4.81
C ASN A 82 29.61 4.40 4.57
N ALA A 83 30.00 4.71 3.33
CA ALA A 83 31.24 5.45 3.07
C ALA A 83 31.07 6.99 3.09
N GLY A 84 29.83 7.49 3.10
CA GLY A 84 29.52 8.92 2.93
C GLY A 84 28.69 9.52 4.07
N PRO A 85 28.64 10.86 4.18
CA PRO A 85 27.86 11.54 5.21
C PRO A 85 26.37 11.19 5.09
N THR A 86 25.75 10.89 6.23
CA THR A 86 24.31 10.62 6.29
C THR A 86 23.53 11.92 6.09
N LEU A 87 22.60 11.92 5.15
CA LEU A 87 21.74 13.06 4.85
C LEU A 87 20.47 12.92 5.65
N SER A 88 20.07 13.94 6.40
CA SER A 88 18.86 13.89 7.21
C SER A 88 17.96 15.11 7.01
N VAL A 89 16.65 14.87 6.97
CA VAL A 89 15.60 15.90 6.90
C VAL A 89 14.52 15.59 7.91
N GLN A 90 13.92 16.65 8.46
CA GLN A 90 12.69 16.55 9.24
C GLN A 90 11.48 16.78 8.35
N LEU A 91 10.60 15.79 8.27
CA LEU A 91 9.29 15.89 7.67
C LEU A 91 8.26 16.17 8.77
N ARG A 92 7.33 17.10 8.51
CA ARG A 92 6.14 17.30 9.34
C ARG A 92 4.91 16.98 8.50
N ALA A 93 4.10 16.04 8.96
CA ALA A 93 2.80 15.74 8.38
C ALA A 93 1.74 16.72 8.94
N GLU A 94 0.81 17.12 8.09
CA GLU A 94 -0.36 17.92 8.49
C GLU A 94 -1.51 17.05 9.00
N SER A 95 -1.59 15.80 8.53
CA SER A 95 -2.55 14.78 8.94
C SER A 95 -1.94 13.38 8.77
N GLY A 96 -2.30 12.44 9.65
CA GLY A 96 -1.76 11.07 9.65
C GLY A 96 -0.22 11.02 9.62
N ALA A 97 0.35 10.09 8.84
CA ALA A 97 1.78 10.10 8.53
C ALA A 97 2.09 10.88 7.23
N GLY A 98 1.10 11.60 6.69
CA GLY A 98 1.19 12.34 5.45
C GLY A 98 1.59 11.43 4.27
N PRO A 99 2.56 11.81 3.43
CA PRO A 99 2.96 11.01 2.28
C PRO A 99 3.69 9.70 2.66
N LEU A 100 4.01 9.49 3.94
CA LEU A 100 4.61 8.24 4.40
C LEU A 100 3.59 7.10 4.46
N ASP A 101 2.29 7.36 4.58
CA ASP A 101 1.28 6.30 4.62
C ASP A 101 1.25 5.48 3.33
N ILE A 102 1.54 6.11 2.18
CA ILE A 102 1.67 5.43 0.88
C ILE A 102 2.78 4.36 0.92
N LEU A 103 3.77 4.49 1.79
CA LEU A 103 4.85 3.52 1.92
C LEU A 103 4.42 2.23 2.59
N THR A 104 3.31 2.24 3.35
CA THR A 104 2.74 1.04 3.98
C THR A 104 1.99 0.17 2.98
N SER A 105 1.40 0.79 1.94
CA SER A 105 0.77 0.09 0.81
C SER A 105 1.77 -0.64 -0.11
N ARG A 106 3.04 -0.75 0.27
CA ARG A 106 4.02 -1.54 -0.47
C ARG A 106 3.61 -3.02 -0.40
N ASN A 107 3.47 -3.63 -1.58
CA ASN A 107 3.02 -5.02 -1.74
C ASN A 107 1.57 -5.27 -1.32
N PHE A 108 0.73 -4.23 -1.32
CA PHE A 108 -0.70 -4.42 -1.15
C PHE A 108 -1.23 -5.30 -2.29
N THR A 109 -1.81 -6.45 -1.93
CA THR A 109 -2.46 -7.37 -2.86
C THR A 109 -3.96 -7.30 -2.59
N SER A 110 -4.74 -6.95 -3.61
CA SER A 110 -6.19 -6.97 -3.48
C SER A 110 -6.65 -8.41 -3.21
N PRO A 111 -7.54 -8.64 -2.25
CA PRO A 111 -8.13 -9.97 -2.06
C PRO A 111 -8.86 -10.38 -3.34
N ALA A 112 -8.70 -11.66 -3.72
CA ALA A 112 -9.33 -12.22 -4.92
C ALA A 112 -10.84 -12.44 -4.75
N ARG A 113 -11.32 -12.54 -3.51
CA ARG A 113 -12.73 -12.73 -3.16
C ARG A 113 -13.09 -11.89 -1.95
N ILE A 114 -14.25 -11.26 -1.98
CA ILE A 114 -14.77 -10.42 -0.89
C ILE A 114 -15.62 -11.26 0.08
N CYS A 115 -16.28 -12.30 -0.44
CA CYS A 115 -17.09 -13.23 0.34
C CYS A 115 -16.60 -14.65 0.10
N GLU A 116 -16.26 -15.36 1.18
CA GLU A 116 -16.08 -16.81 1.15
C GLU A 116 -17.38 -17.47 1.61
N THR A 117 -18.12 -18.07 0.69
CA THR A 117 -19.11 -19.07 1.07
C THR A 117 -18.32 -20.31 1.47
N LYS A 118 -18.34 -20.63 2.77
CA LYS A 118 -17.83 -21.90 3.26
C LYS A 118 -18.66 -22.99 2.57
N SER A 119 -18.14 -23.59 1.50
CA SER A 119 -18.74 -24.78 0.92
C SER A 119 -18.65 -25.83 2.01
N PHE A 120 -19.79 -26.13 2.63
CA PHE A 120 -19.92 -27.32 3.45
C PHE A 120 -19.43 -28.46 2.57
N VAL A 121 -18.33 -29.09 3.02
CA VAL A 121 -17.84 -30.33 2.45
C VAL A 121 -19.05 -31.23 2.25
N ASP A 122 -19.19 -31.66 1.00
CA ASP A 122 -19.95 -32.79 0.50
C ASP A 122 -20.11 -33.87 1.57
N ARG A 123 -21.13 -33.73 2.41
CA ARG A 123 -21.53 -34.75 3.36
C ARG A 123 -22.45 -35.66 2.57
N SER A 124 -21.81 -36.66 1.96
CA SER A 124 -22.28 -38.03 1.79
C SER A 124 -23.78 -38.17 1.57
N ALA A 125 -24.18 -38.71 0.41
CA ALA A 125 -25.36 -39.57 0.27
C ALA A 125 -26.39 -39.36 1.40
N GLY A 126 -27.25 -38.35 1.24
CA GLY A 126 -28.31 -38.08 2.21
C GLY A 126 -29.05 -39.40 2.50
N PRO A 127 -29.44 -39.66 3.77
CA PRO A 127 -30.17 -40.87 4.08
C PRO A 127 -31.42 -40.89 3.20
N ASN A 128 -31.65 -42.02 2.55
CA ASN A 128 -32.84 -42.38 1.78
C ASN A 128 -34.04 -41.50 2.21
N PRO A 129 -34.68 -40.73 1.30
CA PRO A 129 -35.79 -39.86 1.68
C PRO A 129 -36.77 -40.65 2.54
N PRO A 130 -37.30 -40.06 3.64
CA PRO A 130 -38.21 -40.76 4.51
C PRO A 130 -39.34 -41.36 3.68
N LEU A 131 -39.60 -42.66 3.89
CA LEU A 131 -40.66 -43.36 3.18
C LEU A 131 -41.96 -42.56 3.32
N LEU A 132 -42.66 -42.37 2.21
CA LEU A 132 -43.90 -41.60 2.19
C LEU A 132 -44.86 -42.16 3.27
N PRO A 133 -45.53 -41.30 4.05
CA PRO A 133 -46.50 -41.76 5.02
C PRO A 133 -47.66 -42.48 4.29
N PRO A 134 -48.30 -43.50 4.91
CA PRO A 134 -49.34 -44.29 4.25
C PRO A 134 -50.49 -43.46 3.63
N GLY A 135 -50.85 -42.34 4.27
CA GLY A 135 -51.87 -41.43 3.75
C GLY A 135 -51.49 -40.75 2.43
N ALA A 136 -50.20 -40.50 2.20
CA ALA A 136 -49.72 -39.89 0.96
C ALA A 136 -49.83 -40.86 -0.23
N PHE A 137 -49.59 -42.15 -0.02
CA PHE A 137 -49.80 -43.18 -1.05
C PHE A 137 -51.27 -43.30 -1.47
N ILE A 138 -52.20 -43.29 -0.50
CA ILE A 138 -53.65 -43.36 -0.79
C ILE A 138 -54.11 -42.12 -1.55
N ALA A 139 -53.63 -40.93 -1.14
CA ALA A 139 -53.95 -39.69 -1.83
C ALA A 139 -53.40 -39.67 -3.27
N ALA A 140 -52.16 -40.11 -3.49
CA ALA A 140 -51.54 -40.21 -4.81
C ALA A 140 -52.31 -41.16 -5.74
N ARG A 141 -52.70 -42.36 -5.25
CA ARG A 141 -53.54 -43.30 -6.03
C ARG A 141 -54.90 -42.71 -6.40
N LYS A 142 -55.56 -41.99 -5.47
CA LYS A 142 -56.83 -41.31 -5.76
C LYS A 142 -56.69 -40.17 -6.76
N ALA A 143 -55.54 -39.50 -6.75
CA ALA A 143 -55.22 -38.39 -7.65
C ALA A 143 -54.64 -38.84 -9.01
N GLY A 144 -54.45 -40.15 -9.23
CA GLY A 144 -53.85 -40.68 -10.46
C GLY A 144 -52.37 -40.32 -10.64
N VAL A 145 -51.67 -40.01 -9.56
CA VAL A 145 -50.24 -39.66 -9.58
C VAL A 145 -49.42 -40.95 -9.64
N PRO A 146 -48.52 -41.13 -10.63
CA PRO A 146 -47.66 -42.31 -10.72
C PRO A 146 -46.67 -42.33 -9.55
N LEU A 147 -46.55 -43.49 -8.90
CA LEU A 147 -45.66 -43.70 -7.76
C LEU A 147 -44.39 -44.45 -8.18
N PRO A 148 -43.24 -44.23 -7.50
CA PRO A 148 -42.02 -44.98 -7.78
C PRO A 148 -42.23 -46.47 -7.46
N GLY A 149 -42.19 -47.33 -8.48
CA GLY A 149 -42.32 -48.80 -8.35
C GLY A 149 -43.57 -49.42 -8.98
N ASP A 150 -44.48 -48.63 -9.56
CA ASP A 150 -45.56 -49.14 -10.40
C ASP A 150 -45.03 -49.32 -11.84
N GLU A 151 -44.54 -50.52 -12.17
CA GLU A 151 -44.49 -51.10 -13.53
C GLU A 151 -45.50 -52.24 -13.62
#